data_AF-A0A2W6B1K1-F1
#
_entry.id   AF-A0A2W6B1K1-F1
#
_cell.length_a   1.000
_cell.length_b   1.000
_cell.length_c   1.000
_cell.angle_alpha   90.00
_cell.angle_beta   90.00
_cell.angle_gamma   90.00
#
_symmetry.space_group_name_H-M   'P 1'
#
loop_
_entity.id
_entity.type
_entity.pdbx_description
1 polymer ?
#
loop_
_entity_poly.entity_id
_entity_poly.type
_entity_poly.pdbx_seq_one_letter_code
_entity_poly.pdbx_strand_id
1 'polypeptide(L)' 'MPDIVMQVDSAANRENVRNALTTLPGITGWWTDQAEVPVGTGGVLKPAFAEAPLPFDLEVRAGR' A
#
# COMPACT_ATOMS: atom_id res chain seq x y z
N MET A 1 -13.83 16.61 -11.06
CA MET A 1 -13.77 15.14 -11.24
C MET A 1 -14.55 14.55 -10.09
N PRO A 2 -15.45 13.57 -10.30
CA PRO A 2 -16.14 12.91 -9.20
C PRO A 2 -15.16 12.06 -8.39
N ASP A 3 -15.37 12.01 -7.08
CA ASP A 3 -14.58 11.18 -6.17
C ASP A 3 -15.15 9.76 -6.11
N ILE A 4 -14.27 8.76 -6.02
CA ILE A 4 -14.64 7.37 -5.74
C ILE A 4 -14.28 7.10 -4.27
N VAL A 5 -15.29 6.88 -3.43
CA VAL A 5 -15.12 6.62 -1.99
C VAL A 5 -15.53 5.18 -1.69
N MET A 6 -14.68 4.45 -0.97
CA MET A 6 -14.91 3.06 -0.57
C MET A 6 -14.71 2.91 0.95
N GLN A 7 -15.52 2.07 1.59
CA GLN A 7 -15.38 1.68 2.99
C GLN A 7 -15.48 0.15 3.09
N VAL A 8 -14.61 -0.44 3.91
CA VAL A 8 -14.64 -1.87 4.24
C VAL A 8 -14.46 -2.00 5.75
N ASP A 9 -15.39 -2.71 6.40
CA ASP A 9 -15.27 -3.02 7.82
C ASP A 9 -14.34 -4.22 8.01
N SER A 10 -13.47 -4.14 9.02
CA SER A 10 -12.53 -5.21 9.35
C SER A 10 -12.63 -5.55 10.83
N ALA A 11 -12.61 -6.85 11.14
CA ALA A 11 -12.52 -7.34 12.51
C ALA A 11 -11.08 -7.24 13.07
N ALA A 12 -10.09 -6.93 12.24
CA ALA A 12 -8.71 -6.77 12.67
C ALA A 12 -8.52 -5.48 13.48
N ASN A 13 -7.60 -5.51 14.44
CA ASN A 13 -7.23 -4.29 15.15
C ASN A 13 -6.47 -3.30 14.23
N ARG A 14 -6.42 -2.03 14.66
CA ARG A 14 -5.79 -0.94 13.90
C ARG A 14 -4.32 -1.21 13.54
N GLU A 15 -3.57 -1.81 14.45
CA GLU A 15 -2.14 -2.05 14.25
C GLU A 15 -1.90 -3.11 13.17
N ASN A 16 -2.70 -4.17 13.16
CA ASN A 16 -2.63 -5.21 12.13
C ASN A 16 -2.98 -4.65 10.75
N VAL A 17 -4.03 -3.82 10.66
CA VAL A 17 -4.37 -3.13 9.41
C VAL A 17 -3.24 -2.22 8.96
N ARG A 18 -2.64 -1.45 9.87
CA ARG A 18 -1.49 -0.60 9.54
C ARG A 18 -0.32 -1.44 9.02
N ASN A 19 0.04 -2.52 9.71
CA ASN A 19 1.14 -3.39 9.31
C ASN A 19 0.89 -4.05 7.95
N ALA A 20 -0.35 -4.44 7.64
CA ALA A 20 -0.75 -4.95 6.33
C ALA A 20 -0.56 -3.92 5.19
N LEU A 21 -0.57 -2.62 5.51
CA LEU A 21 -0.46 -1.53 4.53
C LEU A 21 0.93 -0.85 4.51
N THR A 22 1.77 -1.05 5.52
CA THR A 22 3.04 -0.32 5.67
C THR A 22 4.27 -1.20 5.79
N THR A 23 4.14 -2.51 5.68
CA THR A 23 5.28 -3.45 5.75
C THR A 23 5.37 -4.26 4.47
N LEU A 24 6.59 -4.70 4.14
CA LEU A 24 6.81 -5.58 2.99
C LEU A 24 5.96 -6.86 3.08
N PRO A 25 5.99 -7.65 4.17
CA PRO A 25 5.15 -8.85 4.26
C PRO A 25 3.65 -8.57 4.20
N GLY A 26 3.22 -7.40 4.71
CA GLY A 26 1.84 -6.97 4.66
C GLY A 26 1.38 -6.71 3.22
N ILE A 27 2.09 -5.82 2.52
CA ILE A 27 1.75 -5.43 1.14
C ILE A 27 1.82 -6.63 0.21
N THR A 28 2.84 -7.47 0.33
CA THR A 28 2.97 -8.64 -0.55
C THR A 28 2.02 -9.78 -0.19
N GLY A 29 1.36 -9.70 0.97
CA GLY A 29 0.42 -10.72 1.41
C GLY A 29 -0.97 -10.60 0.79
N TRP A 30 -1.34 -9.44 0.24
CA TRP A 30 -2.69 -9.22 -0.31
C TRP A 30 -2.77 -8.40 -1.60
N TRP A 31 -1.78 -7.55 -1.89
CA TRP A 31 -1.91 -6.58 -2.99
C TRP A 31 -1.07 -6.93 -4.22
N THR A 32 0.20 -7.28 -4.03
CA THR A 32 1.18 -7.45 -5.12
C THR A 32 2.17 -8.56 -4.77
N ASP A 33 2.81 -9.20 -5.75
CA ASP A 33 3.81 -10.25 -5.46
C ASP A 33 5.16 -9.67 -5.03
N GLN A 34 5.48 -8.46 -5.51
CA GLN A 34 6.75 -7.79 -5.27
C GLN A 34 6.55 -6.32 -4.93
N ALA A 35 7.32 -5.83 -3.97
CA ALA A 35 7.34 -4.42 -3.58
C ALA A 35 8.68 -3.98 -2.97
N GLU A 36 9.06 -2.71 -3.17
CA GLU A 36 10.00 -2.01 -2.28
C GLU A 36 9.19 -1.08 -1.38
N VAL A 37 9.22 -1.33 -0.06
CA VAL A 37 8.42 -0.57 0.91
C VAL A 37 9.31 0.42 1.67
N PRO A 38 9.04 1.73 1.60
CA PRO A 38 9.88 2.74 2.24
C PRO A 38 9.58 2.88 3.73
N VAL A 39 10.47 3.58 4.43
CA VAL A 39 10.24 3.99 5.82
C VAL A 39 9.62 5.39 5.85
N GLY A 40 8.37 5.49 6.27
CA GLY A 40 7.72 6.76 6.61
C GLY A 40 7.30 7.63 5.42
N THR A 41 6.91 8.87 5.72
CA THR A 41 6.44 9.85 4.73
C THR A 41 7.59 10.44 3.92
N GLY A 42 7.33 10.78 2.66
CA GLY A 42 8.33 11.22 1.69
C GLY A 42 9.09 10.08 1.00
N GLY A 43 8.93 8.84 1.49
CA GLY A 43 9.44 7.66 0.82
C GLY A 43 8.60 7.26 -0.39
N VAL A 44 9.19 6.44 -1.27
CA VAL A 44 8.53 5.92 -2.48
C VAL A 44 8.27 4.42 -2.34
N LEU A 45 7.00 4.03 -2.39
CA LEU A 45 6.55 2.64 -2.48
C LEU A 45 6.55 2.19 -3.94
N LYS A 46 7.20 1.06 -4.20
CA LYS A 46 7.33 0.52 -5.56
C LYS A 46 6.72 -0.87 -5.71
N PRO A 47 5.41 -0.99 -5.95
CA PRO A 47 4.78 -2.28 -6.20
C PRO A 47 4.98 -2.70 -7.66
N ALA A 48 5.16 -4.00 -7.90
CA ALA A 48 5.29 -4.59 -9.22
C ALA A 48 4.31 -5.75 -9.41
N PHE A 49 3.46 -5.65 -10.43
CA PHE A 49 2.41 -6.60 -10.74
C PHE A 49 2.79 -7.41 -11.99
N ALA A 50 2.46 -8.71 -12.02
CA ALA A 50 2.81 -9.59 -13.15
C ALA A 50 2.25 -9.11 -14.50
N GLU A 51 1.12 -8.40 -14.47
CA GLU A 51 0.41 -7.87 -15.64
C GLU A 51 0.97 -6.53 -16.14
N ALA A 52 1.86 -5.89 -15.37
CA ALA A 52 2.42 -4.58 -15.66
C ALA A 52 3.92 -4.69 -16.04
N PRO A 53 4.38 -3.98 -17.08
CA PRO A 53 5.75 -4.11 -17.57
C PRO A 53 6.81 -3.48 -16.65
N LEU A 54 6.43 -2.55 -15.77
CA LEU A 54 7.34 -1.86 -14.86
C LEU A 54 6.68 -1.62 -13.49
N PRO A 55 7.47 -1.55 -12.40
CA PRO A 55 6.97 -1.11 -11.10
C PRO A 55 6.44 0.31 -11.14
N PHE A 56 5.47 0.60 -10.28
CA PHE A 56 4.93 1.94 -10.09
C PHE A 56 5.74 2.71 -9.05
N ASP A 57 5.76 4.04 -9.11
CA ASP A 57 6.31 4.89 -8.05
C ASP A 57 5.17 5.61 -7.32
N LEU A 58 4.97 5.29 -6.04
CA LEU A 58 3.93 5.88 -5.19
C LEU A 58 4.56 6.63 -4.01
N GLU A 59 4.42 7.95 -3.99
CA GLU A 59 4.93 8.78 -2.88
C GLU A 59 4.03 8.67 -1.64
N VAL A 60 4.62 8.31 -0.49
CA VAL A 60 3.90 8.27 0.78
C VAL A 60 3.75 9.69 1.33
N ARG A 61 2.54 10.24 1.26
CA ARG A 61 2.21 11.55 1.83
C ARG A 61 1.44 11.43 3.13
N ALA A 62 1.58 12.43 4.00
CA ALA A 62 0.74 12.53 5.19
C ALA A 62 -0.73 12.73 4.77
N GLY A 63 -1.64 12.05 5.47
CA GLY A 63 -3.08 12.30 5.34
C GLY A 63 -3.40 13.72 5.80
N ARG A 64 -4.31 14.37 5.07
CA ARG A 64 -4.75 15.75 5.33
C ARG A 64 -5.76 15.81 6.47
#